data_AF-A0A919JZ88-F1
#
_entry.id   AF-A0A919JZ88-F1
#
_cell.length_a   1.000
_cell.length_b   1.000
_cell.length_c   1.000
_cell.angle_alpha   90.00
_cell.angle_beta   90.00
_cell.angle_gamma   90.00
#
_symmetry.space_group_name_H-M   'P 1'
#
loop_
_entity.id
_entity.type
_entity.pdbx_description
1 polymer ?
#
loop_
_entity_poly.entity_id
_entity_poly.type
_entity_poly.pdbx_seq_one_letter_code
_entity_poly.pdbx_strand_id
1 'polypeptide(L)'
;MSPVTITARPLNLLLGQKLEYVRLDDAIVLGFAGGHQVLIETVVNLTGPAGRTEIEPGTHPSDVLATLLGDVVRAARTGESGELRISFDGGAELLVEVDAEVESWAVAGPDGFLIVCLPGGEIATWGRQPAE
;
A
#
# COMPACT_ATOMS: atom_id res chain seq x y z
N MET A 1 -16.89 -27.03 1.79
CA MET A 1 -15.78 -26.08 2.04
C MET A 1 -16.41 -24.81 2.58
N SER A 2 -16.24 -24.52 3.87
CA SER A 2 -16.69 -23.25 4.43
C SER A 2 -15.81 -22.12 3.85
N PRO A 3 -16.37 -20.94 3.53
CA PRO A 3 -15.54 -19.81 3.14
C PRO A 3 -14.63 -19.44 4.31
N VAL A 4 -13.31 -19.48 4.08
CA VAL A 4 -12.34 -18.90 5.00
C VAL A 4 -12.64 -17.41 5.04
N THR A 5 -13.15 -16.94 6.17
CA THR A 5 -13.33 -15.51 6.40
C THR A 5 -11.95 -14.97 6.75
N ILE A 6 -11.25 -14.44 5.75
CA ILE A 6 -9.97 -13.75 5.94
C ILE A 6 -10.30 -12.42 6.64
N THR A 7 -9.96 -12.31 7.91
CA THR A 7 -10.15 -11.11 8.73
C THR A 7 -9.07 -10.09 8.37
N ALA A 8 -9.26 -9.40 7.25
CA ALA A 8 -8.41 -8.26 6.88
C ALA A 8 -8.63 -7.09 7.85
N ARG A 9 -7.55 -6.41 8.25
CA ARG A 9 -7.59 -5.22 9.12
C ARG A 9 -7.64 -3.96 8.25
N PRO A 10 -8.64 -3.08 8.41
CA PRO A 10 -8.71 -1.86 7.62
C PRO A 10 -7.60 -0.88 8.02
N LEU A 11 -7.06 -0.17 7.03
CA LEU A 11 -6.11 0.93 7.20
C LEU A 11 -6.81 2.26 6.92
N ASN A 12 -7.67 2.67 7.86
CA ASN A 12 -8.57 3.83 7.68
C ASN A 12 -7.83 5.15 7.44
N LEU A 13 -6.56 5.27 7.84
CA LEU A 13 -5.75 6.47 7.58
C LEU A 13 -5.56 6.78 6.08
N LEU A 14 -5.64 5.78 5.21
CA LEU A 14 -5.56 5.98 3.76
C LEU A 14 -6.93 6.23 3.13
N LEU A 15 -8.03 5.94 3.82
CA LEU A 15 -9.38 6.07 3.25
C LEU A 15 -9.67 7.53 2.87
N GLY A 16 -10.17 7.74 1.65
CA GLY A 16 -10.49 9.06 1.11
C GLY A 16 -9.27 9.91 0.77
N GLN A 17 -8.05 9.39 0.95
CA GLN A 17 -6.83 10.10 0.61
C GLN A 17 -6.60 10.06 -0.91
N LYS A 18 -6.34 11.22 -1.50
CA LYS A 18 -5.99 11.35 -2.91
C LYS A 18 -4.49 11.13 -3.11
N LEU A 19 -4.11 10.31 -4.09
CA LEU A 19 -2.71 10.15 -4.47
C LEU A 19 -2.23 11.40 -5.20
N GLU A 20 -1.18 12.05 -4.68
CA GLU A 20 -0.65 13.31 -5.22
C GLU A 20 0.66 13.14 -5.97
N TYR A 21 1.50 12.21 -5.55
CA TYR A 21 2.73 11.88 -6.25
C TYR A 21 3.11 10.42 -6.07
N VAL A 22 3.91 9.95 -7.03
CA VAL A 22 4.61 8.66 -6.97
C VAL A 22 6.09 8.96 -7.16
N ARG A 23 6.93 8.47 -6.25
CA ARG A 23 8.38 8.47 -6.40
C ARG A 23 8.86 7.05 -6.64
N LEU A 24 9.70 6.89 -7.65
CA LEU A 24 10.21 5.60 -8.11
C LEU A 24 11.73 5.62 -7.98
N ASP A 25 12.25 5.07 -6.88
CA ASP A 25 13.69 4.91 -6.60
C ASP A 25 13.94 3.46 -6.13
N ASP A 26 14.92 3.23 -5.24
CA ASP A 26 15.17 1.95 -4.57
C ASP A 26 13.92 1.40 -3.84
N ALA A 27 13.00 2.29 -3.44
CA ALA A 27 11.65 1.97 -2.99
C ALA A 27 10.62 2.80 -3.78
N ILE A 28 9.41 2.27 -3.93
CA ILE A 28 8.27 3.02 -4.47
C ILE A 28 7.62 3.78 -3.31
N VAL A 29 7.40 5.08 -3.49
CA VAL A 29 6.69 5.90 -2.50
C VAL A 29 5.44 6.50 -3.11
N LEU A 30 4.29 6.17 -2.51
CA LEU A 30 3.00 6.77 -2.80
C LEU A 30 2.74 7.88 -1.79
N GLY A 31 2.62 9.12 -2.25
CA GLY A 31 2.36 10.28 -1.40
C GLY A 31 0.93 10.78 -1.54
N PHE A 32 0.25 10.98 -0.42
CA PHE A 32 -1.17 11.35 -0.40
C PHE A 32 -1.42 12.74 0.20
N ALA A 33 -2.54 13.35 -0.18
CA ALA A 33 -2.90 14.73 0.16
C ALA A 33 -2.93 15.06 1.67
N GLY A 34 -3.26 14.08 2.53
CA GLY A 34 -3.24 14.25 3.99
C GLY A 34 -1.86 14.10 4.62
N GLY A 35 -0.77 14.10 3.84
CA GLY A 35 0.60 13.92 4.33
C GLY A 35 0.95 12.46 4.65
N HIS A 36 0.05 11.52 4.38
CA HIS A 36 0.32 10.09 4.49
C HIS A 36 1.23 9.63 3.35
N GLN A 37 2.09 8.65 3.64
CA GLN A 37 2.92 8.00 2.66
C GLN A 37 2.81 6.48 2.79
N VAL A 38 2.87 5.78 1.66
CA VAL A 38 3.09 4.34 1.61
C VAL A 38 4.44 4.11 0.94
N LEU A 39 5.35 3.47 1.66
CA LEU A 39 6.62 2.97 1.12
C LEU A 39 6.42 1.51 0.75
N ILE A 40 6.94 1.10 -0.41
CA ILE A 40 6.87 -0.25 -0.92
C ILE A 40 8.29 -0.64 -1.35
N GLU A 41 8.82 -1.67 -0.70
CA GLU A 41 10.20 -2.13 -0.87
C GLU A 41 10.28 -3.43 -1.68
N THR A 42 9.13 -4.08 -1.89
CA THR A 42 9.01 -5.29 -2.69
C THR A 42 8.12 -5.07 -3.91
N VAL A 43 7.89 -6.13 -4.68
CA VAL A 43 7.03 -6.09 -5.85
C VAL A 43 5.61 -5.66 -5.50
N VAL A 44 5.07 -4.70 -6.25
CA VAL A 44 3.65 -4.33 -6.21
C VAL A 44 2.92 -4.78 -7.48
N ASN A 45 1.74 -5.35 -7.27
CA ASN A 45 0.84 -5.78 -8.33
C ASN A 45 -0.26 -4.74 -8.53
N LEU A 46 -0.28 -4.11 -9.70
CA LEU A 46 -1.37 -3.25 -10.14
C LEU A 46 -2.38 -4.06 -10.95
N THR A 47 -3.62 -4.09 -10.52
CA THR A 47 -4.74 -4.63 -11.30
C THR A 47 -5.69 -3.50 -11.67
N GLY A 48 -6.00 -3.36 -12.95
CA GLY A 48 -6.95 -2.36 -13.43
C GLY A 48 -7.60 -2.77 -14.76
N PRO A 49 -8.31 -1.85 -15.44
CA PRO A 49 -8.98 -2.14 -16.71
C PRO A 49 -8.04 -2.63 -17.82
N ALA A 50 -6.76 -2.23 -17.77
CA ALA A 50 -5.72 -2.64 -18.72
C ALA A 50 -5.13 -4.04 -18.42
N GLY A 51 -5.54 -4.69 -17.34
CA GLY A 51 -5.01 -5.98 -16.89
C GLY A 51 -4.20 -5.87 -15.61
N ARG A 52 -3.37 -6.90 -15.36
CA ARG A 52 -2.45 -6.97 -14.23
C ARG A 52 -1.04 -6.65 -14.68
N THR A 53 -0.35 -5.80 -13.93
CA THR A 53 1.05 -5.43 -14.14
C THR A 53 1.81 -5.59 -12.83
N GLU A 54 3.00 -6.16 -12.92
CA GLU A 54 3.94 -6.29 -11.81
C GLU A 54 4.96 -5.14 -11.89
N ILE A 55 5.24 -4.49 -10.77
CA ILE A 55 6.17 -3.37 -10.68
C ILE A 55 7.17 -3.67 -9.56
N GLU A 56 8.43 -3.80 -9.94
CA GLU A 56 9.56 -3.97 -9.03
C GLU A 56 10.22 -2.60 -8.74
N PRO A 57 10.47 -2.23 -7.48
CA PRO A 57 11.29 -1.07 -7.13
C PRO A 57 12.72 -1.16 -7.70
N GLY A 58 13.45 -0.03 -7.75
CA GLY A 58 14.88 -0.02 -8.10
C GLY A 58 15.20 0.61 -9.45
N THR A 59 15.99 -0.08 -10.29
CA THR A 59 16.75 0.58 -11.38
C THR A 59 15.93 0.92 -12.62
N HIS A 60 14.79 0.25 -12.86
CA HIS A 60 13.89 0.54 -14.00
C HIS A 60 12.40 0.32 -13.68
N PRO A 61 11.86 0.96 -12.63
CA PRO A 61 10.46 0.80 -12.24
C PRO A 61 9.55 1.34 -13.33
N SER A 62 8.50 0.59 -13.65
CA SER A 62 7.46 1.04 -14.57
C SER A 62 6.78 2.30 -14.03
N ASP A 63 6.56 3.29 -14.90
CA ASP A 63 5.81 4.52 -14.58
C ASP A 63 4.30 4.31 -14.59
N VAL A 64 3.80 3.09 -14.78
CA VAL A 64 2.37 2.76 -14.85
C VAL A 64 1.60 3.20 -13.59
N LEU A 65 2.26 3.28 -12.43
CA LEU A 65 1.66 3.79 -11.20
C LEU A 65 1.27 5.27 -11.30
N ALA A 66 1.88 6.04 -12.21
CA ALA A 66 1.49 7.43 -12.48
C ALA A 66 0.06 7.54 -13.03
N THR A 67 -0.50 6.46 -13.57
CA THR A 67 -1.92 6.43 -14.01
C THR A 67 -2.91 6.56 -12.85
N LEU A 68 -2.47 6.34 -11.61
CA LEU A 68 -3.28 6.48 -10.40
C LEU A 68 -3.24 7.90 -9.81
N LEU A 69 -2.42 8.80 -10.36
CA LEU A 69 -2.28 10.17 -9.85
C LEU A 69 -3.63 10.90 -9.89
N GLY A 70 -3.99 11.49 -8.77
CA GLY A 70 -5.27 12.19 -8.59
C GLY A 70 -6.45 11.27 -8.23
N ASP A 71 -6.28 9.94 -8.28
CA ASP A 71 -7.31 9.00 -7.84
C ASP A 71 -7.37 8.95 -6.30
N VAL A 72 -8.53 8.54 -5.78
CA VAL A 72 -8.85 8.53 -4.36
C VAL A 72 -8.89 7.09 -3.85
N VAL A 73 -8.27 6.86 -2.70
CA VAL A 73 -8.34 5.56 -2.04
C VAL A 73 -9.75 5.31 -1.51
N ARG A 74 -10.40 4.30 -2.07
CA ARG A 74 -11.73 3.82 -1.66
C ARG A 74 -11.65 2.86 -0.48
N ALA A 75 -10.59 2.08 -0.39
CA ALA A 75 -10.34 1.15 0.69
C ALA A 75 -8.85 0.83 0.78
N ALA A 76 -8.34 0.67 2.01
CA ALA A 76 -7.02 0.10 2.25
C ALA A 76 -7.11 -0.89 3.40
N ARG A 77 -6.38 -2.01 3.31
CA ARG A 77 -6.39 -3.06 4.31
C ARG A 77 -5.10 -3.87 4.31
N THR A 78 -4.76 -4.39 5.48
CA THR A 78 -3.75 -5.43 5.67
C THR A 78 -4.45 -6.78 5.77
N GLY A 79 -4.00 -7.77 5.02
CA GLY A 79 -4.48 -9.14 5.14
C GLY A 79 -3.95 -9.84 6.39
N GLU A 80 -4.42 -11.06 6.65
CA GLU A 80 -4.00 -11.83 7.84
C GLU A 80 -2.53 -12.20 7.80
N SER A 81 -1.97 -12.38 6.60
CA SER A 81 -0.56 -12.74 6.44
C SER A 81 0.34 -11.50 6.41
N GLY A 82 -0.22 -10.29 6.34
CA GLY A 82 0.55 -9.03 6.28
C GLY A 82 0.50 -8.34 4.91
N GLU A 83 -0.18 -8.91 3.91
CA GLU A 83 -0.26 -8.30 2.57
C GLU A 83 -1.00 -6.95 2.60
N LEU A 84 -0.54 -5.96 1.86
CA LEU A 84 -1.22 -4.66 1.72
C LEU A 84 -2.10 -4.66 0.47
N ARG A 85 -3.37 -4.29 0.62
CA ARG A 85 -4.27 -4.00 -0.50
C ARG A 85 -4.78 -2.57 -0.42
N ILE A 86 -4.67 -1.82 -1.52
CA ILE A 86 -5.21 -0.48 -1.69
C ILE A 86 -6.09 -0.48 -2.94
N SER A 87 -7.38 -0.18 -2.79
CA SER A 87 -8.33 -0.04 -3.88
C SER A 87 -8.65 1.43 -4.09
N PHE A 88 -8.64 1.87 -5.34
CA PHE A 88 -8.95 3.24 -5.74
C PHE A 88 -10.37 3.35 -6.30
N ASP A 89 -10.94 4.56 -6.29
CA ASP A 89 -12.27 4.86 -6.82
C ASP A 89 -12.35 4.67 -8.34
N GLY A 90 -11.25 4.92 -9.07
CA GLY A 90 -11.11 4.60 -10.49
C GLY A 90 -11.13 3.09 -10.81
N GLY A 91 -11.21 2.23 -9.79
CA GLY A 91 -11.35 0.78 -9.92
C GLY A 91 -10.03 0.01 -9.99
N ALA A 92 -8.90 0.69 -9.93
CA ALA A 92 -7.59 0.06 -9.80
C ALA A 92 -7.38 -0.50 -8.38
N GLU A 93 -6.59 -1.57 -8.28
CA GLU A 93 -6.14 -2.16 -7.02
C GLU A 93 -4.62 -2.37 -7.03
N LEU A 94 -3.96 -1.98 -5.95
CA LEU A 94 -2.58 -2.33 -5.64
C LEU A 94 -2.57 -3.44 -4.60
N LEU A 95 -1.72 -4.44 -4.84
CA LEU A 95 -1.44 -5.53 -3.91
C LEU A 95 0.07 -5.67 -3.73
N VAL A 96 0.53 -5.53 -2.49
CA VAL A 96 1.91 -5.82 -2.08
C VAL A 96 1.89 -7.10 -1.26
N GLU A 97 2.55 -8.13 -1.76
CA GLU A 97 2.69 -9.41 -1.07
C GLU A 97 3.78 -9.32 0.00
N VAL A 98 3.76 -10.29 0.92
CA VAL A 98 4.77 -10.42 1.97
C VAL A 98 6.02 -11.08 1.42
N ASP A 99 7.16 -10.49 1.74
CA ASP A 99 8.47 -11.09 1.52
C ASP A 99 9.01 -11.73 2.81
N ALA A 100 9.75 -12.83 2.68
CA ALA A 100 10.25 -13.60 3.80
C ALA A 100 11.55 -13.01 4.41
N GLU A 101 12.29 -12.21 3.65
CA GLU A 101 13.63 -11.74 3.99
C GLU A 101 13.66 -10.24 4.26
N VAL A 102 12.75 -9.46 3.67
CA VAL A 102 12.73 -8.00 3.78
C VAL A 102 11.38 -7.43 4.22
N GLU A 103 11.41 -6.20 4.72
CA GLU A 103 10.21 -5.41 4.93
C GLU A 103 9.52 -5.18 3.57
N SER A 104 8.21 -5.39 3.50
CA SER A 104 7.49 -5.35 2.20
C SER A 104 6.88 -3.99 1.92
N TRP A 105 6.31 -3.37 2.96
CA TRP A 105 5.70 -2.06 2.88
C TRP A 105 5.66 -1.40 4.26
N ALA A 106 5.56 -0.07 4.24
CA ALA A 106 5.27 0.73 5.42
C ALA A 106 4.23 1.81 5.09
N VAL A 107 3.38 2.14 6.06
CA VAL A 107 2.49 3.31 6.00
C VAL A 107 2.89 4.29 7.07
N ALA A 108 3.33 5.47 6.64
CA ALA A 108 3.65 6.58 7.51
C ALA A 108 2.51 7.61 7.49
N GLY A 109 2.06 8.02 8.67
CA GLY A 109 1.12 9.12 8.83
C GLY A 109 1.80 10.40 9.28
N PRO A 110 1.09 11.54 9.23
CA PRO A 110 1.52 12.74 9.92
C PRO A 110 1.72 12.45 11.43
N ASP A 111 2.55 13.26 12.10
CA ASP A 111 2.84 13.16 13.53
C ASP A 111 3.58 11.88 13.98
N GLY A 112 4.22 11.17 13.04
CA GLY A 112 5.12 10.05 13.35
C GLY A 112 4.41 8.71 13.64
N PHE A 113 3.14 8.58 13.23
CA PHE A 113 2.47 7.28 13.18
C PHE A 113 3.08 6.41 12.08
N LEU A 114 3.36 5.14 12.37
CA LEU A 114 4.03 4.24 11.45
C LEU A 114 3.47 2.81 11.59
N ILE A 115 3.16 2.18 10.47
CA ILE A 115 2.83 0.75 10.35
C ILE A 115 3.86 0.14 9.40
N VAL A 116 4.48 -0.99 9.77
CA VAL A 116 5.45 -1.70 8.93
C VAL A 116 5.08 -3.16 8.84
N CYS A 117 5.15 -3.73 7.63
CA CYS A 117 5.16 -5.17 7.41
C CYS A 117 6.60 -5.68 7.44
N LEU A 118 6.97 -6.29 8.56
CA LEU A 118 8.27 -6.91 8.78
C LEU A 118 8.47 -8.14 7.88
N PRO A 119 9.71 -8.64 7.74
CA PRO A 119 9.97 -9.91 7.06
C PRO A 119 9.07 -11.03 7.61
N GLY A 120 8.46 -11.79 6.70
CA GLY A 120 7.54 -12.86 7.04
C GLY A 120 6.13 -12.41 7.44
N GLY A 121 5.82 -11.11 7.37
CA GLY A 121 4.44 -10.60 7.39
C GLY A 121 3.94 -10.09 8.74
N GLU A 122 4.80 -10.09 9.76
CA GLU A 122 4.44 -9.50 11.06
C GLU A 122 4.20 -7.99 10.92
N ILE A 123 3.12 -7.49 11.53
CA ILE A 123 2.79 -6.06 11.50
C ILE A 123 3.22 -5.40 12.80
N ALA A 124 4.15 -4.45 12.67
CA ALA A 124 4.58 -3.60 13.77
C ALA A 124 3.99 -2.19 13.63
N THR A 125 3.66 -1.56 14.76
CA THR A 125 3.02 -0.24 14.79
C THR A 125 3.68 0.67 15.84
N TRP A 126 3.88 1.94 15.49
CA TRP A 126 4.45 2.97 16.35
C TRP A 126 3.65 4.26 16.27
N GLY A 127 3.71 5.04 17.36
CA GLY A 127 2.94 6.26 17.49
C GLY A 127 1.47 5.98 17.87
N ARG A 128 0.69 7.05 17.99
CA ARG A 128 -0.75 6.95 18.24
C ARG A 128 -1.47 7.11 16.91
N GLN A 129 -2.38 6.19 16.59
CA GLN A 129 -3.26 6.35 15.44
C GLN A 129 -3.99 7.69 15.59
N PRO A 130 -4.06 8.52 14.54
CA PRO A 130 -4.90 9.72 14.56
C PRO A 130 -6.31 9.35 15.02
N ALA A 131 -6.92 10.19 15.84
CA ALA A 131 -8.33 10.00 16.18
C ALA A 131 -9.15 10.08 14.88
N GLU A 132 -9.95 9.05 14.62
CA GLU A 132 -10.88 8.98 13.48
C GLU A 132 -11.90 10.12 13.48
#